data_AF-A0A7V1SJW1-F1
#
_entry.id   AF-A0A7V1SJW1-F1
#
_cell.length_a   1.000
_cell.length_b   1.000
_cell.length_c   1.000
_cell.angle_alpha   90.00
_cell.angle_beta   90.00
_cell.angle_gamma   90.00
#
_symmetry.space_group_name_H-M   'P 1'
#
loop_
_entity.id
_entity.type
_entity.pdbx_description
1 polymer ?
#
loop_
_entity_poly.entity_id
_entity_poly.type
_entity_poly.pdbx_seq_one_letter_code
_entity_poly.pdbx_strand_id
1 'polypeptide(L)'
;MVSRLLEFIRTDVWRIRLKDLSRKRSFGIRLLRIVLLATRGFNEDRIHLRASALTLYSLFSIVPVLAMIFGIAKGFGFEKFLQEDLLERFHGQEEVATRIIDFAQSLLEATKGGIIAGVGLIILFWTVIRVLRDVEN
;
A
#
# COMPACT_ATOMS: atom_id res chain seq x y z
N MET A 1 1.94 -25.23 -37.00
CA MET A 1 3.15 -24.69 -36.32
C MET A 1 2.88 -24.36 -34.85
N VAL A 2 1.82 -23.61 -34.54
CA VAL A 2 1.43 -23.25 -33.16
C VAL A 2 1.12 -24.47 -32.26
N SER A 3 0.44 -25.48 -32.80
CA SER A 3 0.13 -26.73 -32.07
C SER A 3 1.37 -27.49 -31.58
N ARG A 4 2.41 -27.60 -32.42
CA ARG A 4 3.69 -28.23 -32.05
C ARG A 4 4.44 -27.42 -30.98
N LEU A 5 4.35 -26.10 -31.03
CA LEU A 5 4.98 -25.23 -30.03
C LEU A 5 4.28 -25.38 -28.66
N LEU A 6 2.95 -25.50 -28.65
CA LEU A 6 2.16 -25.74 -27.44
C LEU A 6 2.41 -27.12 -26.84
N GLU A 7 2.48 -28.17 -27.67
CA GLU A 7 2.85 -29.52 -27.23
C GLU A 7 4.29 -29.57 -26.70
N PHE A 8 5.21 -28.84 -27.33
CA PHE A 8 6.58 -28.76 -26.85
C PHE A 8 6.64 -28.12 -25.45
N ILE A 9 5.94 -26.99 -25.26
CA ILE A 9 5.88 -26.27 -23.99
C ILE A 9 5.17 -27.08 -22.88
N ARG A 10 4.09 -27.79 -23.21
CA ARG A 10 3.29 -28.56 -22.23
C ARG A 10 3.89 -29.92 -21.89
N THR A 11 4.54 -30.59 -22.84
CA THR A 11 4.87 -32.03 -22.70
C THR A 11 6.36 -32.31 -22.94
N ASP A 12 6.94 -31.85 -24.05
CA ASP A 12 8.35 -32.19 -24.37
C ASP A 12 9.35 -31.47 -23.48
N VAL A 13 9.12 -30.21 -23.13
CA VAL A 13 10.00 -29.44 -22.24
C VAL A 13 10.17 -30.16 -20.91
N TRP A 14 9.17 -30.91 -20.44
CA TRP A 14 9.20 -31.68 -19.20
C TRP A 14 9.79 -33.09 -19.36
N ARG A 15 9.62 -33.69 -20.55
CA ARG A 15 10.10 -35.04 -20.87
C ARG A 15 11.59 -35.11 -21.20
N ILE A 16 12.20 -33.99 -21.62
CA ILE A 16 13.63 -33.93 -21.93
C ILE A 16 14.48 -34.14 -20.66
N ARG A 17 15.33 -35.18 -20.68
CA ARG A 17 16.32 -35.47 -19.63
C ARG A 17 17.53 -34.54 -19.77
N LEU A 18 17.63 -33.57 -18.87
CA LEU A 18 18.71 -32.56 -18.83
C LEU A 18 20.14 -33.13 -18.72
N LYS A 19 20.29 -34.43 -18.36
CA LYS A 19 21.56 -35.14 -18.22
C LYS A 19 22.17 -35.57 -19.57
N ASP A 20 21.34 -35.73 -20.61
CA ASP A 20 21.76 -36.23 -21.92
C ASP A 20 22.09 -35.10 -22.92
N LEU A 21 22.02 -33.83 -22.47
CA LEU A 21 22.26 -32.65 -23.31
C LEU A 21 23.54 -31.89 -22.94
N SER A 22 24.19 -31.32 -23.97
CA SER A 22 25.28 -30.36 -23.81
C SER A 22 24.91 -29.22 -22.83
N ARG A 23 25.86 -28.80 -21.97
CA ARG A 23 25.68 -27.81 -20.88
C ARG A 23 24.88 -26.57 -21.28
N LYS A 24 25.11 -26.01 -22.48
CA LYS A 24 24.41 -24.81 -22.98
C LYS A 24 22.93 -25.06 -23.28
N ARG A 25 22.61 -26.22 -23.86
CA ARG A 25 21.21 -26.61 -24.17
C ARG A 25 20.44 -26.96 -22.89
N SER A 26 21.09 -27.63 -21.94
CA SER A 26 20.52 -27.93 -20.62
C SER A 26 20.18 -26.65 -19.85
N PHE A 27 21.06 -25.64 -19.90
CA PHE A 27 20.79 -24.32 -19.29
C PHE A 27 19.56 -23.63 -19.92
N GLY A 28 19.46 -23.61 -21.25
CA GLY A 28 18.32 -22.99 -21.96
C GLY A 28 16.98 -23.65 -21.61
N ILE A 29 16.92 -24.98 -21.56
CA ILE A 29 15.69 -25.71 -21.18
C ILE A 29 15.33 -25.46 -19.70
N ARG A 30 16.33 -25.37 -18.83
CA ARG A 30 16.10 -25.05 -17.41
C ARG A 30 15.51 -23.65 -17.23
N LEU A 31 16.06 -22.65 -17.91
CA LEU A 31 15.53 -21.29 -17.89
C LEU A 31 14.09 -21.25 -18.42
N LEU A 32 13.82 -21.95 -19.52
CA LEU A 32 12.48 -22.07 -20.09
C LEU A 32 11.48 -22.70 -19.09
N ARG A 33 11.87 -23.77 -18.39
CA ARG A 33 11.03 -24.38 -17.33
C ARG A 33 10.72 -23.40 -16.20
N ILE A 34 11.71 -22.63 -15.75
CA ILE A 34 11.54 -21.62 -14.70
C ILE A 34 10.54 -20.54 -15.15
N VAL A 35 10.71 -20.01 -16.37
CA VAL A 35 9.80 -18.98 -16.91
C VAL A 35 8.38 -19.52 -17.06
N LEU A 36 8.21 -20.76 -17.54
CA LEU A 36 6.89 -21.39 -17.69
C LEU A 36 6.20 -21.63 -16.34
N LEU A 37 6.94 -22.10 -15.32
CA LEU A 37 6.40 -22.25 -13.97
C LEU A 37 6.05 -20.90 -13.35
N ALA A 38 6.93 -19.91 -13.50
CA ALA A 38 6.72 -18.57 -12.95
C ALA A 38 5.48 -17.92 -13.57
N THR A 39 5.33 -17.95 -14.91
CA THR A 39 4.16 -17.41 -15.60
C THR A 39 2.86 -18.15 -15.25
N ARG A 40 2.91 -19.48 -15.13
CA ARG A 40 1.75 -20.27 -14.68
C ARG A 40 1.37 -19.93 -13.25
N GLY A 41 2.32 -19.95 -12.32
CA GLY A 41 2.09 -19.60 -10.92
C GLY A 41 1.59 -18.17 -10.74
N PHE A 42 2.15 -17.23 -11.50
CA PHE A 42 1.74 -15.83 -11.48
C PHE A 42 0.27 -15.62 -11.86
N ASN A 43 -0.24 -16.40 -12.82
CA ASN A 43 -1.64 -16.35 -13.23
C ASN A 43 -2.55 -17.13 -12.26
N GLU A 44 -2.10 -18.30 -11.78
CA GLU A 44 -2.83 -19.16 -10.85
C GLU A 44 -3.03 -18.48 -9.48
N ASP A 45 -2.01 -17.78 -9.00
CA ASP A 45 -2.04 -16.99 -7.76
C ASP A 45 -2.72 -15.62 -7.90
N ARG A 46 -3.19 -15.27 -9.10
CA ARG A 46 -3.81 -13.97 -9.42
C ARG A 46 -2.97 -12.79 -8.89
N ILE A 47 -1.66 -12.86 -9.08
CA ILE A 47 -0.70 -11.93 -8.45
C ILE A 47 -1.00 -10.48 -8.84
N HIS A 48 -1.44 -10.23 -10.08
CA HIS A 48 -1.91 -8.90 -10.50
C HIS A 48 -3.02 -8.33 -9.61
N LEU A 49 -4.07 -9.12 -9.35
CA LEU A 49 -5.19 -8.68 -8.51
C LEU A 49 -4.74 -8.45 -7.07
N ARG A 50 -3.86 -9.30 -6.54
CA ARG A 50 -3.29 -9.13 -5.20
C ARG A 50 -2.42 -7.88 -5.10
N ALA A 51 -1.60 -7.61 -6.11
CA ALA A 51 -0.76 -6.42 -6.16
C ALA A 51 -1.60 -5.13 -6.22
N SER A 52 -2.62 -5.08 -7.08
CA SER A 52 -3.55 -3.95 -7.15
C SER A 52 -4.40 -3.80 -5.88
N ALA A 53 -4.79 -4.91 -5.25
CA ALA A 53 -5.48 -4.86 -3.96
C ALA A 53 -4.57 -4.30 -2.86
N LEU A 54 -3.29 -4.68 -2.83
CA LEU A 54 -2.34 -4.17 -1.85
C LEU A 54 -2.10 -2.66 -1.99
N THR A 55 -2.01 -2.13 -3.21
CA THR A 55 -1.90 -0.68 -3.42
C THR A 55 -3.16 0.04 -2.94
N LEU A 56 -4.35 -0.50 -3.26
CA LEU A 56 -5.63 0.04 -2.80
C LEU A 56 -5.75 0.00 -1.27
N TYR A 57 -5.43 -1.14 -0.64
CA TYR A 57 -5.48 -1.30 0.80
C TYR A 57 -4.47 -0.41 1.51
N SER A 58 -3.26 -0.25 0.95
CA SER A 58 -2.26 0.69 1.49
C SER A 58 -2.79 2.12 1.47
N LEU A 59 -3.34 2.57 0.34
CA LEU A 59 -3.94 3.90 0.21
C LEU A 59 -5.09 4.11 1.20
N PHE A 60 -6.05 3.17 1.26
CA PHE A 60 -7.18 3.25 2.19
C PHE A 60 -6.80 3.11 3.66
N SER A 61 -5.63 2.55 3.98
CA SER A 61 -5.16 2.48 5.37
C SER A 61 -4.45 3.77 5.80
N ILE A 62 -3.64 4.35 4.92
CA ILE A 62 -2.84 5.55 5.23
C ILE A 62 -3.71 6.80 5.28
N VAL A 63 -4.60 6.97 4.29
CA VAL A 63 -5.36 8.21 4.13
C VAL A 63 -6.27 8.54 5.33
N PRO A 64 -7.08 7.61 5.88
CA PRO A 64 -7.91 7.92 7.04
C PRO A 64 -7.10 8.23 8.30
N VAL A 65 -5.94 7.58 8.49
CA VAL A 65 -5.04 7.87 9.61
C VAL A 65 -4.52 9.30 9.51
N LEU A 66 -4.09 9.72 8.33
CA LEU A 66 -3.66 11.10 8.09
C LEU A 66 -4.81 12.08 8.28
N ALA A 67 -6.01 11.79 7.79
CA ALA A 67 -7.19 12.62 8.04
C ALA A 67 -7.49 12.78 9.54
N MET A 68 -7.35 11.73 10.35
CA MET A 68 -7.48 11.84 11.81
C MET A 68 -6.40 12.74 12.42
N ILE A 69 -5.14 12.58 12.02
CA ILE A 69 -4.03 13.43 12.50
C ILE A 69 -4.29 14.89 12.13
N PHE A 70 -4.70 15.17 10.88
CA PHE A 70 -5.09 16.49 10.41
C PHE A 70 -6.30 17.04 11.19
N GLY A 71 -7.29 16.21 11.50
CA GLY A 71 -8.46 16.61 12.29
C GLY A 71 -8.10 17.02 13.71
N ILE A 72 -7.20 16.25 14.36
CA ILE A 72 -6.65 16.60 15.66
C ILE A 72 -5.85 17.89 15.57
N ALA A 73 -4.89 17.99 14.62
CA ALA A 73 -4.07 19.17 14.43
C ALA A 73 -4.90 20.43 14.18
N LYS A 74 -5.96 20.34 13.36
CA LYS A 74 -6.92 21.42 13.13
C LYS A 74 -7.67 21.80 14.41
N GLY A 75 -8.10 20.81 15.20
CA GLY A 75 -8.74 21.05 16.50
C GLY A 75 -7.86 21.79 17.52
N PHE A 76 -6.54 21.64 17.41
CA PHE A 76 -5.54 22.34 18.23
C PHE A 76 -4.95 23.59 17.56
N GLY A 77 -5.30 23.91 16.31
CA GLY A 77 -4.76 25.05 15.57
C GLY A 77 -3.39 24.83 14.91
N PHE A 78 -2.87 23.60 14.85
CA PHE A 78 -1.57 23.22 14.26
C PHE A 78 -1.63 22.76 12.79
N GLU A 79 -2.76 22.97 12.10
CA GLU A 79 -2.96 22.49 10.72
C GLU A 79 -1.85 22.95 9.76
N LYS A 80 -1.48 24.23 9.77
CA LYS A 80 -0.46 24.79 8.87
C LYS A 80 0.94 24.24 9.13
N PHE A 81 1.31 24.09 10.40
CA PHE A 81 2.60 23.52 10.79
C PHE A 81 2.75 22.08 10.28
N LEU A 82 1.67 21.30 10.36
CA LEU A 82 1.66 19.92 9.85
C LEU A 82 1.75 19.86 8.31
N GLN A 83 1.13 20.82 7.60
CA GLN A 83 1.26 20.92 6.14
C GLN A 83 2.69 21.23 5.72
N GLU A 84 3.32 22.21 6.38
CA GLU A 84 4.71 22.60 6.12
C GLU A 84 5.68 21.45 6.41
N ASP A 85 5.56 20.76 7.56
CA ASP A 85 6.40 19.60 7.90
C ASP A 85 6.22 18.44 6.90
N LEU A 86 4.99 18.21 6.39
CA LEU A 86 4.78 17.20 5.35
C LEU A 86 5.41 17.58 4.02
N LEU A 87 5.28 18.84 3.58
CA LEU A 87 5.91 19.32 2.35
C LEU A 87 7.44 19.25 2.45
N GLU A 88 8.02 19.60 3.60
CA GLU A 88 9.45 19.51 3.85
C GLU A 88 9.95 18.06 3.85
N ARG A 89 9.24 17.13 4.52
CA ARG A 89 9.61 15.70 4.55
C ARG A 89 9.53 15.03 3.18
N PHE A 90 8.63 15.49 2.32
CA PHE A 90 8.46 15.01 0.96
C PHE A 90 9.17 15.88 -0.07
N HIS A 91 10.21 16.63 0.32
CA HIS A 91 10.99 17.45 -0.60
C HIS A 91 11.45 16.66 -1.85
N GLY A 92 11.10 17.17 -3.03
CA GLY A 92 11.30 16.48 -4.32
C GLY A 92 10.16 15.56 -4.77
N GLN A 93 9.13 15.36 -3.94
CA GLN A 93 7.88 14.66 -4.24
C GLN A 93 6.66 15.44 -3.71
N GLU A 94 6.73 16.77 -3.79
CA GLU A 94 5.73 17.70 -3.25
C GLU A 94 4.32 17.41 -3.78
N GLU A 95 4.19 16.96 -5.03
CA GLU A 95 2.90 16.58 -5.62
C GLU A 95 2.19 15.47 -4.83
N VAL A 96 2.95 14.52 -4.26
CA VAL A 96 2.41 13.44 -3.44
C VAL A 96 1.92 13.98 -2.10
N ALA A 97 2.72 14.83 -1.45
CA ALA A 97 2.33 15.48 -0.20
C ALA A 97 1.08 16.34 -0.37
N THR A 98 1.01 17.16 -1.41
CA THR A 98 -0.17 17.96 -1.75
C THR A 98 -1.39 17.08 -1.95
N ARG A 99 -1.27 15.99 -2.72
CA ARG A 99 -2.37 15.02 -2.91
C ARG A 99 -2.86 14.41 -1.60
N ILE A 100 -1.94 14.07 -0.70
CA ILE A 100 -2.26 13.52 0.62
C ILE A 100 -3.02 14.56 1.47
N ILE A 101 -2.53 15.81 1.49
CA ILE A 101 -3.12 16.93 2.24
C ILE A 101 -4.54 17.21 1.74
N ASP A 102 -4.72 17.37 0.42
CA ASP A 102 -6.02 17.63 -0.21
C ASP A 102 -7.04 16.53 0.11
N PHE A 103 -6.58 15.28 0.10
CA PHE A 103 -7.44 14.14 0.42
C PHE A 103 -7.82 14.11 1.90
N ALA A 104 -6.88 14.38 2.81
CA ALA A 104 -7.16 14.47 4.23
C ALA A 104 -8.16 15.60 4.54
N GLN A 105 -7.98 16.77 3.92
CA GLN A 105 -8.88 17.92 4.08
C GLN A 105 -10.28 17.64 3.53
N SER A 106 -10.39 17.10 2.32
CA SER A 106 -11.70 16.75 1.73
C SER A 106 -12.46 15.70 2.53
N LEU A 107 -11.76 14.72 3.14
CA LEU A 107 -12.38 13.79 4.08
C LEU A 107 -12.87 14.47 5.36
N LEU A 108 -12.11 15.40 5.93
CA LEU A 108 -12.55 16.16 7.10
C LEU A 108 -13.76 17.06 6.79
N GLU A 109 -13.79 17.69 5.63
CA GLU A 109 -14.93 18.50 5.18
C GLU A 109 -16.18 17.63 4.97
N ALA A 110 -16.04 16.51 4.26
CA ALA A 110 -17.15 15.58 4.02
C ALA A 110 -17.71 14.97 5.32
N THR A 111 -16.87 14.74 6.32
CA THR A 111 -17.27 14.08 7.58
C THR A 111 -17.79 15.06 8.64
N LYS A 112 -18.19 16.29 8.25
CA LYS A 112 -18.55 17.37 9.18
C LYS A 112 -17.49 17.54 10.26
N GLY A 113 -16.24 17.76 9.86
CA GLY A 113 -15.06 17.80 10.74
C GLY A 113 -15.22 18.66 12.00
N GLY A 114 -16.10 19.67 12.00
CA GLY A 114 -16.45 20.44 13.21
C GLY A 114 -17.07 19.61 14.34
N ILE A 115 -17.91 18.61 14.05
CA ILE A 115 -18.52 17.75 15.09
C ILE A 115 -17.48 16.76 15.63
N ILE A 116 -16.70 16.12 14.76
CA ILE A 116 -15.67 15.15 15.18
C ILE A 116 -14.55 15.85 15.95
N ALA A 117 -14.09 17.01 15.48
CA ALA A 117 -13.09 17.81 16.20
C ALA A 117 -13.63 18.29 17.56
N GLY A 118 -14.89 18.73 17.64
CA GLY A 118 -15.52 19.13 18.89
C GLY A 118 -15.66 17.99 19.90
N VAL A 119 -16.13 16.82 19.46
CA VAL A 119 -16.21 15.62 20.32
C VAL A 119 -14.83 15.16 20.76
N GLY A 120 -13.84 15.16 19.87
CA GLY A 120 -12.46 14.81 20.18
C GLY A 120 -11.86 15.73 21.24
N LEU A 121 -12.10 17.04 21.14
CA LEU A 121 -11.63 18.03 22.11
C LEU A 121 -12.26 17.81 23.50
N ILE A 122 -13.57 17.55 23.56
CA ILE A 122 -14.27 17.25 24.82
C ILE A 122 -13.69 16.00 25.49
N ILE A 123 -13.50 14.92 24.72
CA ILE A 123 -12.89 13.67 25.22
C ILE A 123 -11.47 13.93 25.74
N LEU A 124 -10.71 14.79 25.07
CA LEU A 124 -9.32 15.08 25.44
C LEU A 124 -9.25 15.91 26.72
N PHE A 125 -10.08 16.94 26.88
CA PHE A 125 -10.23 17.66 28.16
C PHE A 125 -10.65 16.72 29.28
N TRP A 126 -11.60 15.83 29.03
CA TRP A 126 -12.01 14.81 30.00
C TRP A 126 -10.84 13.88 30.38
N THR A 127 -10.01 13.50 29.40
CA THR A 127 -8.82 12.67 29.61
C THR A 127 -7.79 13.38 30.48
N VAL A 128 -7.49 14.66 30.21
CA VAL A 128 -6.55 15.46 31.02
C VAL A 128 -7.06 15.58 32.45
N ILE A 129 -8.33 15.93 32.65
CA ILE A 129 -8.94 16.03 33.98
C ILE A 129 -8.86 14.69 34.73
N ARG A 130 -9.12 13.58 34.02
CA ARG A 130 -9.05 12.24 34.60
C ARG A 130 -7.63 11.88 35.03
N VAL A 131 -6.63 12.12 34.18
CA VAL A 131 -5.22 11.86 34.50
C VAL A 131 -4.77 12.69 35.69
N LEU A 132 -5.13 13.96 35.75
CA LEU A 132 -4.81 14.81 36.91
C LEU A 132 -5.45 14.28 38.19
N ARG A 133 -6.71 13.82 38.12
CA ARG A 133 -7.41 13.23 39.27
C ARG A 133 -6.82 11.89 39.72
N ASP A 134 -6.38 11.06 38.77
CA ASP A 134 -5.74 9.76 39.05
C ASP A 134 -4.31 9.94 39.60
N VAL A 135 -3.67 11.10 39.38
CA VAL A 135 -2.36 11.45 39.98
C VAL A 135 -2.51 12.06 41.37
N GLU A 136 -3.64 12.71 41.66
CA GLU A 136 -3.92 13.36 42.94
C GLU A 136 -4.48 12.41 44.02
N ASN A 137 -5.01 11.23 43.66
CA ASN A 137 -5.47 10.18 44.58
C ASN A 137 -4.53 8.96 44.59
#